data_AF-A0A2K4G142-F1
#
_entry.id   AF-A0A2K4G142-F1
#
_cell.length_a   1.000
_cell.length_b   1.000
_cell.length_c   1.000
_cell.angle_alpha   90.00
_cell.angle_beta   90.00
_cell.angle_gamma   90.00
#
_symmetry.space_group_name_H-M   'P 1'
#
loop_
_entity.id
_entity.type
_entity.pdbx_description
1 polymer ?
#
loop_
_entity_poly.entity_id
_entity_poly.type
_entity_poly.pdbx_seq_one_letter_code
_entity_poly.pdbx_strand_id
1 'polypeptide(L)'
;MKIKIYSDLHLEFARFEPAPTDADLVILAGDIDIKSRGVKWANEVFGCPVIYVCGNHEFSSLLLSQLIGPGKSRDRRTSVSLRILASPCGMSA
;
A
#
# COMPACT_ATOMS: atom_id res chain seq x y z
N MET A 1 16.25 -6.96 13.98
CA MET A 1 15.04 -6.62 13.21
C MET A 1 15.39 -5.48 12.26
N LYS A 2 15.24 -5.70 10.95
CA LYS A 2 15.52 -4.74 9.88
C LYS A 2 14.20 -4.33 9.24
N ILE A 3 13.96 -3.02 9.17
CA ILE A 3 12.76 -2.45 8.59
C ILE A 3 13.18 -1.57 7.40
N LYS A 4 12.48 -1.71 6.29
CA LYS A 4 12.67 -0.86 5.11
C LYS A 4 11.41 -0.06 4.85
N ILE A 5 11.57 1.23 4.57
CA ILE A 5 10.45 2.15 4.41
C ILE A 5 10.56 2.83 3.05
N TYR A 6 9.43 2.88 2.34
CA TYR A 6 9.26 3.66 1.12
C TYR A 6 7.99 4.52 1.25
N SER A 7 7.97 5.67 0.58
CA SER A 7 6.86 6.62 0.59
C SER A 7 6.85 7.36 -0.75
N ASP A 8 5.68 7.83 -1.18
CA ASP A 8 5.51 8.76 -2.31
C ASP A 8 6.23 8.28 -3.59
N LEU A 9 6.17 6.97 -3.84
CA LEU A 9 6.86 6.35 -4.99
C LEU A 9 6.20 6.73 -6.31
N HIS A 10 4.88 6.96 -6.31
CA HIS A 10 4.07 7.25 -7.48
C HIS A 10 4.41 6.41 -8.73
N LEU A 11 4.21 5.09 -8.60
CA LEU A 11 4.51 4.12 -9.65
C LEU A 11 3.68 4.32 -10.93
N GLU A 12 2.63 5.14 -10.89
CA GLU A 12 1.91 5.62 -12.06
C GLU A 12 2.77 6.49 -12.99
N PHE A 13 3.81 7.16 -12.48
CA PHE A 13 4.67 8.05 -13.24
C PHE A 13 6.01 7.40 -13.59
N ALA A 14 6.60 6.64 -12.67
CA ALA A 14 7.90 6.01 -12.88
C ALA A 14 7.96 4.64 -12.22
N ARG A 15 8.53 3.66 -12.93
CA ARG A 15 8.80 2.35 -12.33
C ARG A 15 9.88 2.49 -11.26
N PHE A 16 9.66 1.80 -10.15
CA PHE A 16 10.66 1.64 -9.11
C PHE A 16 10.86 0.15 -8.85
N GLU A 17 12.11 -0.29 -9.00
CA GLU A 17 12.55 -1.65 -8.73
C GLU A 17 13.50 -1.60 -7.52
N PRO A 18 13.01 -1.90 -6.31
CA PRO A 18 13.86 -1.87 -5.14
C PRO A 18 14.92 -2.98 -5.23
N ALA A 19 16.15 -2.64 -4.84
CA ALA A 19 17.20 -3.65 -4.70
C ALA A 19 16.78 -4.75 -3.70
N PRO A 20 17.23 -6.01 -3.91
CA PRO A 20 16.99 -7.10 -2.98
C PRO A 20 17.30 -6.69 -1.54
N THR A 21 16.46 -7.10 -0.61
CA THR A 21 16.53 -6.66 0.78
C THR A 21 16.41 -7.85 1.72
N ASP A 22 17.17 -7.80 2.81
CA ASP A 22 17.07 -8.73 3.94
C ASP A 22 16.20 -8.14 5.06
N ALA A 23 15.20 -7.32 4.68
CA ALA A 23 14.31 -6.69 5.63
C ALA A 23 13.33 -7.72 6.20
N ASP A 24 13.09 -7.67 7.51
CA ASP A 24 12.08 -8.47 8.17
C ASP A 24 10.66 -7.91 7.93
N LEU A 25 10.58 -6.61 7.61
CA LEU A 25 9.33 -5.89 7.37
C LEU A 25 9.56 -4.72 6.39
N VAL A 26 8.62 -4.54 5.46
CA VAL A 26 8.55 -3.36 4.59
C VAL A 26 7.36 -2.50 4.97
N ILE A 27 7.54 -1.19 5.04
CA ILE A 27 6.48 -0.20 5.22
C ILE A 27 6.38 0.64 3.96
N LEU A 28 5.17 0.70 3.39
CA LEU A 28 4.81 1.54 2.26
C LEU A 28 3.89 2.66 2.77
N ALA A 29 4.42 3.88 2.88
CA ALA A 29 3.89 4.95 3.71
C ALA A 29 3.04 6.00 2.95
N GLY A 30 2.22 5.56 1.99
CA GLY A 30 1.32 6.42 1.22
C GLY A 30 1.85 6.76 -0.18
N ASP A 31 0.91 7.08 -1.08
CA ASP A 31 1.14 7.54 -2.45
C ASP A 31 2.13 6.66 -3.23
N ILE A 32 1.91 5.35 -3.16
CA ILE A 32 2.78 4.37 -3.82
C ILE A 32 2.34 4.16 -5.27
N ASP A 33 1.05 3.96 -5.50
CA ASP A 33 0.44 3.91 -6.84
C ASP A 33 -1.04 4.28 -6.70
N ILE A 34 -1.75 4.41 -7.81
CA ILE A 34 -3.17 4.72 -7.83
C ILE A 34 -4.05 3.50 -7.48
N LYS A 35 -5.12 3.76 -6.73
CA LYS A 35 -6.15 2.75 -6.37
C LYS A 35 -5.52 1.50 -5.74
N SER A 36 -5.89 0.30 -6.20
CA SER A 36 -5.40 -0.98 -5.69
C SER A 36 -4.10 -1.47 -6.35
N ARG A 37 -3.51 -0.70 -7.27
CA ARG A 37 -2.31 -1.14 -8.00
C ARG A 37 -1.08 -1.28 -7.10
N GLY A 38 -0.91 -0.36 -6.14
CA GLY A 38 0.22 -0.39 -5.22
C GLY A 38 0.22 -1.65 -4.34
N VAL A 39 -0.95 -2.14 -3.96
CA VAL A 39 -1.12 -3.41 -3.23
C VAL A 39 -0.67 -4.60 -4.09
N LYS A 40 -1.04 -4.63 -5.37
CA LYS A 40 -0.61 -5.69 -6.29
C LYS A 40 0.91 -5.68 -6.46
N TRP A 41 1.48 -4.50 -6.73
CA TRP A 41 2.92 -4.31 -6.87
C TRP A 41 3.68 -4.75 -5.60
N ALA A 42 3.19 -4.38 -4.42
CA ALA A 42 3.81 -4.75 -3.14
C ALA A 42 3.91 -6.28 -2.95
N ASN A 43 2.86 -7.02 -3.32
CA ASN A 43 2.83 -8.49 -3.25
C ASN A 43 3.80 -9.15 -4.24
N GLU A 44 4.05 -8.52 -5.39
CA GLU A 44 4.94 -9.04 -6.42
C GLU A 44 6.42 -8.77 -6.08
N VAL A 45 6.70 -7.62 -5.46
CA VAL A 45 8.06 -7.13 -5.23
C VAL A 45 8.67 -7.61 -3.91
N PHE A 46 7.86 -7.75 -2.86
CA PHE A 46 8.37 -8.08 -1.53
C PHE A 46 7.95 -9.48 -1.09
N GLY A 47 8.94 -10.30 -0.72
CA GLY A 47 8.72 -11.63 -0.15
C GLY A 47 8.53 -11.64 1.37
N CYS A 48 8.75 -10.50 2.04
CA CYS A 48 8.54 -10.33 3.48
C CYS A 48 7.18 -9.63 3.75
N PRO A 49 6.69 -9.63 5.00
CA PRO A 49 5.51 -8.88 5.36
C PRO A 49 5.60 -7.41 4.94
N VAL A 50 4.47 -6.88 4.45
CA VAL A 50 4.33 -5.47 4.05
C VAL A 50 3.21 -4.82 4.84
N ILE A 51 3.51 -3.69 5.48
CA ILE A 51 2.53 -2.74 5.98
C ILE A 51 2.30 -1.70 4.90
N TYR A 52 1.08 -1.68 4.34
CA TYR A 52 0.67 -0.69 3.37
C TYR A 52 -0.22 0.36 4.04
N VAL A 53 0.18 1.63 3.94
CA VAL A 53 -0.60 2.79 4.35
C VAL A 53 -1.08 3.48 3.08
N CYS A 54 -2.39 3.60 2.88
CA CYS A 54 -2.94 4.30 1.74
C CYS A 54 -2.75 5.83 1.89
N GLY A 55 -2.24 6.47 0.84
CA GLY A 55 -2.23 7.91 0.67
C GLY A 55 -3.47 8.41 -0.08
N ASN A 56 -3.42 9.65 -0.57
CA ASN A 56 -4.53 10.27 -1.30
C ASN A 56 -4.64 9.77 -2.75
N HIS A 57 -3.58 9.25 -3.35
CA HIS A 57 -3.61 8.67 -4.70
C HIS A 57 -4.30 7.30 -4.74
N GLU A 58 -4.29 6.58 -3.62
CA GLU A 58 -5.02 5.32 -3.46
C GLU A 58 -6.54 5.53 -3.32
N PHE A 59 -6.97 6.72 -2.87
CA PHE A 59 -8.37 7.10 -2.74
C PHE A 59 -8.77 8.19 -3.74
N SER A 60 -9.13 7.77 -4.96
CA SER A 60 -9.83 8.68 -5.87
C SER A 60 -11.20 9.05 -5.32
N SER A 61 -11.53 10.34 -5.35
CA SER A 61 -12.78 10.97 -4.88
C SER A 61 -14.07 10.30 -5.38
N LEU A 62 -14.03 9.57 -6.50
CA LEU A 62 -15.16 8.81 -7.04
C LEU A 62 -15.53 7.55 -6.24
N LEU A 63 -14.59 6.97 -5.48
CA LEU A 63 -14.86 5.78 -4.65
C LEU A 63 -15.40 6.16 -3.25
N LEU A 64 -15.15 7.39 -2.81
CA LEU A 64 -15.58 7.86 -1.49
C LEU A 64 -17.09 8.14 -1.43
N SER A 65 -17.73 8.48 -2.55
CA SER A 65 -19.18 8.74 -2.60
C SER A 65 -20.05 7.48 -2.60
N GLN A 66 -19.51 6.32 -3.00
CA GLN A 66 -20.28 5.06 -3.04
C GLN A 66 -20.14 4.20 -1.78
N LEU A 67 -19.14 4.47 -0.94
CA LEU A 67 -18.90 3.71 0.30
C LEU A 67 -19.42 4.40 1.56
N ILE A 68 -19.79 5.68 1.50
CA ILE A 68 -20.29 6.45 2.64
C ILE A 68 -21.73 6.90 2.35
N GLY A 69 -22.71 6.20 2.92
CA GLY A 69 -24.11 6.63 2.91
C GLY A 69 -24.27 8.03 3.52
N PRO A 70 -25.39 8.74 3.24
CA PRO A 70 -25.56 10.13 3.60
C PRO A 70 -25.54 10.29 5.12
N GLY A 71 -24.50 10.94 5.66
CA GLY A 71 -24.50 11.39 7.05
C GLY A 71 -23.31 11.00 7.93
N LYS A 72 -22.07 11.00 7.43
CA LYS A 72 -20.91 11.16 8.31
C LYS A 72 -19.92 12.21 7.81
N SER A 73 -19.53 13.03 8.77
CA SER A 73 -18.72 14.24 8.74
C SER A 73 -17.59 14.25 7.72
N ARG A 74 -17.47 15.41 7.05
CA ARG A 74 -16.23 15.91 6.45
C ARG A 74 -15.10 15.85 7.48
N ASP A 75 -14.30 14.79 7.46
CA ASP A 75 -12.91 14.87 7.87
C ASP A 75 -12.05 14.61 6.64
N ARG A 76 -11.17 15.57 6.37
CA ARG A 76 -10.32 15.65 5.18
C ARG A 76 -8.94 15.02 5.44
N ARG A 77 -8.82 14.13 6.44
CA ARG A 77 -7.57 13.49 6.82
C ARG A 77 -7.69 11.97 6.77
N THR A 78 -7.10 11.42 5.71
CA THR A 78 -6.31 10.19 5.73
C THR A 78 -6.95 9.00 6.44
N SER A 79 -7.82 8.28 5.73
CA SER A 79 -8.21 6.93 6.11
C SER A 79 -7.02 5.98 5.94
N VAL A 80 -6.27 5.74 7.02
CA VAL A 80 -5.20 4.74 7.10
C VAL A 80 -5.84 3.35 7.16
N SER A 81 -5.93 2.67 6.01
CA SER A 81 -6.25 1.24 5.98
C SER A 81 -4.98 0.44 6.16
N LEU A 82 -4.73 -0.06 7.38
CA LEU A 82 -3.65 -1.01 7.65
C LEU A 82 -4.04 -2.38 7.07
N ARG A 83 -3.49 -2.72 5.89
CA ARG A 83 -3.59 -4.08 5.36
C ARG A 83 -2.24 -4.75 5.50
N ILE A 84 -2.15 -5.73 6.40
CA ILE A 84 -1.01 -6.66 6.43
C ILE A 84 -1.20 -7.57 5.21
N LEU A 85 -0.36 -7.38 4.20
CA LEU A 85 -0.26 -8.36 3.12
C LEU A 85 0.62 -9.49 3.66
N ALA A 86 -0.02 -10.59 4.06
CA ALA A 86 0.70 -11.79 4.45
C ALA A 86 1.26 -12.47 3.19
N SER A 87 2.58 -12.67 3.15
CA SER A 87 3.24 -13.45 2.11
C SER A 87 2.73 -14.90 2.15
N PRO A 88 2.50 -15.58 1.01
CA PRO A 88 2.25 -17.01 0.99
C PRO A 88 3.56 -17.74 1.34
N CYS A 89 3.79 -17.97 2.62
CA CYS A 89 4.86 -18.86 3.07
C CYS A 89 4.34 -20.30 2.99
N GLY A 90 4.75 -21.04 1.95
CA GLY A 90 4.67 -22.50 1.90
C GLY A 90 3.53 -23.10 1.06
N MET A 91 3.78 -23.29 -0.23
CA MET A 91 3.34 -24.50 -0.93
C MET A 91 4.59 -25.20 -1.45
N SER A 92 5.14 -26.08 -0.62
CA SER A 92 6.01 -27.17 -1.07
C SER A 92 5.15 -28.40 -1.31
N ALA A 93 5.47 -29.08 -2.42
CA ALA A 93 4.91 -30.32 -2.98
C ALA A 93 3.62 -30.17 -3.79
#